data_AF-A0A933R6M9-F1
#
_entry.id   AF-A0A933R6M9-F1
#
_cell.length_a   1.000
_cell.length_b   1.000
_cell.length_c   1.000
_cell.angle_alpha   90.00
_cell.angle_beta   90.00
_cell.angle_gamma   90.00
#
_symmetry.space_group_name_H-M   'P 1'
#
loop_
_entity.id
_entity.type
_entity.pdbx_description
1 polymer ?
#
loop_
_entity_poly.entity_id
_entity_poly.type
_entity_poly.pdbx_seq_one_letter_code
_entity_poly.pdbx_strand_id
1 'polypeptide(L)'
;VRMSLGGHPRPLLRRVDATVEEVGQPGTLLGMVEPTLHDTIIDVEPGDTLVLYTDGLTDAPGSQAVPIDEVIELLRADGAMPVEPLADSIRVLKRRRRPQGSADDTVVMVVRFGVSVVDSDPSGGRLRADIAG
;
A
#
# COMPACT_ATOMS: atom_id res chain seq x y z
N VAL A 1 11.67 -1.20 -8.87
CA VAL A 1 11.55 -0.26 -7.72
C VAL A 1 12.57 -0.64 -6.66
N ARG A 2 13.20 0.32 -5.98
CA ARG A 2 14.07 0.08 -4.82
C ARG A 2 13.40 0.64 -3.57
N MET A 3 13.42 -0.13 -2.48
CA MET A 3 12.76 0.23 -1.23
C MET A 3 13.48 -0.35 -0.02
N SER A 4 13.25 0.24 1.15
CA SER A 4 13.78 -0.22 2.44
C SER A 4 12.69 -0.03 3.50
N LEU A 5 12.52 -0.98 4.42
CA LEU A 5 11.44 -0.94 5.42
C LEU A 5 11.98 -0.45 6.77
N GLY A 6 11.51 0.71 7.23
CA GLY A 6 11.86 1.30 8.51
C GLY A 6 10.92 0.92 9.65
N GLY A 7 10.67 -0.38 9.84
CA GLY A 7 9.79 -0.92 10.90
C GLY A 7 8.30 -0.97 10.60
N HIS A 8 7.87 -0.60 9.39
CA HIS A 8 6.48 -0.78 8.95
C HIS A 8 6.24 -2.20 8.42
N PRO A 9 4.98 -2.68 8.38
CA PRO A 9 4.64 -3.96 7.76
C PRO A 9 5.11 -4.06 6.31
N ARG A 10 5.33 -5.30 5.85
CA ARG A 10 5.76 -5.58 4.48
C ARG A 10 4.65 -5.18 3.50
N PRO A 11 4.93 -4.36 2.47
CA PRO A 11 3.96 -4.03 1.44
C PRO A 11 3.49 -5.25 0.67
N LEU A 12 2.29 -5.15 0.11
CA LEU A 12 1.74 -6.17 -0.78
C LEU A 12 1.96 -5.75 -2.23
N LEU A 13 2.58 -6.60 -3.02
CA LEU A 13 2.67 -6.47 -4.47
C LEU A 13 1.66 -7.42 -5.11
N ARG A 14 0.66 -6.85 -5.77
CA ARG A 14 -0.25 -7.58 -6.64
C ARG A 14 0.27 -7.53 -8.07
N ARG A 15 0.47 -8.70 -8.66
CA ARG A 15 0.83 -8.87 -10.06
C ARG A 15 -0.39 -8.74 -10.98
N VAL A 16 -0.14 -8.48 -12.26
CA VAL A 16 -1.20 -8.42 -13.28
C VAL A 16 -2.02 -9.72 -13.37
N ASP A 17 -1.40 -10.87 -13.13
CA ASP A 17 -2.02 -12.20 -13.09
C ASP A 17 -2.84 -12.48 -11.81
N ALA A 18 -3.04 -11.45 -10.99
CA ALA A 18 -3.73 -11.46 -9.70
C ALA A 18 -3.03 -12.24 -8.58
N THR A 19 -1.79 -12.72 -8.78
CA THR A 19 -0.98 -13.18 -7.65
C THR A 19 -0.63 -12.01 -6.72
N VAL A 20 -0.50 -12.29 -5.42
CA VAL A 20 -0.20 -11.28 -4.39
C VAL A 20 0.91 -11.83 -3.50
N GLU A 21 1.94 -11.03 -3.30
CA GLU A 21 3.09 -11.37 -2.46
C GLU A 21 3.45 -10.21 -1.52
N GLU A 22 3.89 -10.54 -0.32
CA GLU A 22 4.54 -9.56 0.56
C GLU A 22 5.98 -9.33 0.09
N VAL A 23 6.37 -8.07 -0.11
CA VAL A 23 7.67 -7.69 -0.64
C VAL A 23 8.51 -6.88 0.35
N GLY A 24 9.82 -6.87 0.14
CA GLY A 24 10.76 -6.20 1.02
C GLY A 24 11.22 -7.05 2.20
N GLN A 25 12.32 -6.62 2.81
CA GLN A 25 12.88 -7.21 4.02
C GLN A 25 12.62 -6.28 5.22
N PRO A 26 12.11 -6.80 6.36
CA PRO A 26 11.93 -6.00 7.56
C PRO A 26 13.26 -5.37 8.02
N GLY A 27 13.21 -4.08 8.35
CA GLY A 27 14.30 -3.35 8.99
C GLY A 27 13.87 -2.76 10.34
N THR A 28 14.80 -2.12 11.02
CA THR A 28 14.56 -1.52 12.33
C THR A 28 13.61 -0.33 12.24
N LEU A 29 12.71 -0.20 13.23
CA LEU A 29 11.87 0.98 13.39
C LEU A 29 12.73 2.23 13.56
N LEU A 30 12.51 3.21 12.67
CA LEU A 30 13.26 4.45 12.68
C LEU A 30 12.94 5.28 13.94
N GLY A 31 13.97 5.92 14.51
CA GLY A 31 13.82 6.86 15.63
C GLY A 31 13.85 6.24 17.03
N MET A 32 13.96 4.91 17.17
CA MET A 32 14.14 4.26 18.48
C MET A 32 15.61 3.97 18.81
N VAL A 33 16.34 3.40 17.85
CA VAL A 33 17.76 3.03 17.97
C VAL A 33 18.46 3.30 16.63
N GLU A 34 19.78 3.11 16.58
CA GLU A 34 20.52 3.11 15.32
C GLU A 34 19.93 2.04 14.38
N PRO A 35 19.35 2.42 13.23
CA PRO A 35 18.54 1.50 12.46
C PRO A 35 19.39 0.60 11.55
N THR A 36 19.05 -0.68 11.52
CA THR A 36 19.50 -1.58 10.44
C THR A 36 18.45 -1.62 9.35
N LEU A 37 18.82 -1.17 8.15
CA LEU A 37 17.95 -1.17 6.98
C LEU A 37 18.51 -2.07 5.88
N HIS A 38 17.61 -2.63 5.09
CA HIS A 38 17.96 -3.49 3.96
C HIS A 38 17.28 -2.97 2.70
N ASP A 39 18.09 -2.66 1.69
CA ASP A 39 17.57 -2.33 0.37
C ASP A 39 17.06 -3.60 -0.31
N THR A 40 15.81 -3.58 -0.74
CA THR A 40 15.22 -4.59 -1.60
C THR A 40 14.93 -3.99 -2.97
N ILE A 41 15.31 -4.70 -4.02
CA ILE A 41 14.93 -4.38 -5.40
C ILE A 41 13.80 -5.32 -5.77
N ILE A 42 12.70 -4.76 -6.25
CA ILE A 42 11.58 -5.50 -6.80
C ILE A 42 11.39 -5.12 -8.27
N ASP A 43 11.24 -6.12 -9.11
CA ASP A 43 10.83 -5.94 -10.49
C ASP A 43 9.32 -5.74 -10.55
N VAL A 44 8.89 -4.77 -11.35
CA VAL A 44 7.47 -4.42 -11.53
C VAL A 44 7.16 -4.34 -13.02
N GLU A 45 6.00 -4.84 -13.40
CA GLU A 45 5.49 -4.78 -14.76
C GLU A 45 4.33 -3.77 -14.88
N PRO A 46 4.02 -3.28 -16.08
CA PRO A 46 2.81 -2.50 -16.29
C PRO A 46 1.55 -3.23 -15.81
N GLY A 47 0.73 -2.56 -14.99
CA GLY A 47 -0.45 -3.13 -14.36
C GLY A 47 -0.23 -3.68 -12.95
N ASP A 48 1.02 -3.92 -12.54
CA ASP A 48 1.33 -4.30 -11.15
C ASP A 48 0.89 -3.19 -10.19
N THR A 49 0.40 -3.61 -9.02
CA THR A 49 -0.11 -2.71 -7.98
C THR A 49 0.59 -2.97 -6.65
N LEU A 50 1.29 -1.96 -6.13
CA LEU A 50 1.93 -2.00 -4.82
C LEU A 50 1.05 -1.29 -3.79
N VAL A 51 0.81 -1.96 -2.67
CA VAL A 51 0.03 -1.44 -1.54
C VAL A 51 0.92 -1.35 -0.31
N LEU A 52 1.14 -0.13 0.17
CA LEU A 52 1.85 0.17 1.39
C LEU A 52 0.85 0.59 2.46
N TYR A 53 1.08 0.17 3.69
CA TYR A 53 0.18 0.46 4.80
C TYR A 53 0.93 0.54 6.12
N THR A 54 0.35 1.25 7.08
CA THR A 54 0.86 1.29 8.45
C THR A 54 0.36 0.10 9.27
N ASP A 55 1.07 -0.20 10.35
CA ASP A 55 0.70 -1.19 11.36
C ASP A 55 -0.72 -0.98 11.90
N GLY A 56 -1.22 0.25 12.01
CA GLY A 56 -2.61 0.53 12.40
C GLY A 56 -3.69 -0.16 11.55
N LEU A 57 -3.37 -0.69 10.35
CA LEU A 57 -4.25 -1.58 9.58
C LEU A 57 -4.34 -2.99 10.18
N THR A 58 -3.20 -3.57 10.58
CA THR A 58 -3.01 -5.00 10.86
C THR A 58 -2.71 -5.32 12.33
N ASP A 59 -2.19 -4.37 13.11
CA ASP A 59 -1.82 -4.50 14.52
C ASP A 59 -2.66 -3.53 15.38
N ALA A 60 -3.98 -3.67 15.27
CA ALA A 60 -4.91 -2.86 16.02
C ALA A 60 -5.56 -3.64 17.18
N PRO A 61 -5.91 -2.98 18.30
CA PRO A 61 -6.37 -3.68 19.50
C PRO A 61 -7.64 -4.51 19.29
N GLY A 62 -7.66 -5.71 19.88
CA GLY A 62 -8.83 -6.59 19.87
C GLY A 62 -9.23 -7.05 18.47
N SER A 63 -10.50 -6.90 18.11
CA SER A 63 -11.02 -7.29 16.79
C SER A 63 -10.89 -6.19 15.72
N GLN A 64 -10.17 -5.09 16.01
CA GLN A 64 -10.03 -3.95 15.12
C GLN A 64 -9.00 -4.15 14.00
N ALA A 65 -8.09 -5.12 14.15
CA ALA A 65 -7.11 -5.48 13.15
C ALA A 65 -7.79 -6.06 11.91
N VAL A 66 -7.34 -5.66 10.73
CA VAL A 66 -7.66 -6.35 9.48
C VAL A 66 -6.61 -7.45 9.30
N PRO A 67 -7.00 -8.75 9.30
CA PRO A 67 -6.07 -9.82 8.98
C PRO A 67 -5.47 -9.60 7.60
N ILE A 68 -4.16 -9.81 7.45
CA ILE A 68 -3.47 -9.57 6.18
C ILE A 68 -4.05 -10.41 5.04
N ASP A 69 -4.47 -11.64 5.33
CA ASP A 69 -5.12 -12.54 4.37
C ASP A 69 -6.39 -11.93 3.76
N GLU A 70 -7.17 -11.16 4.53
CA GLU A 70 -8.36 -10.49 3.99
C GLU A 70 -7.99 -9.36 3.02
N VAL A 71 -6.88 -8.66 3.27
CA VAL A 71 -6.36 -7.65 2.33
C VAL A 71 -5.86 -8.35 1.06
N ILE A 72 -5.15 -9.46 1.21
CA ILE A 72 -4.66 -10.26 0.08
C ILE A 72 -5.83 -10.75 -0.78
N GLU A 73 -6.88 -11.31 -0.18
CA GLU A 73 -8.07 -11.77 -0.91
C GLU A 73 -8.79 -10.62 -1.62
N LEU A 74 -8.91 -9.46 -0.98
CA LEU A 74 -9.46 -8.26 -1.60
C LEU A 74 -8.62 -7.83 -2.81
N LEU A 75 -7.29 -7.84 -2.70
CA LEU A 75 -6.41 -7.49 -3.81
C LEU A 75 -6.51 -8.52 -4.95
N ARG A 76 -6.62 -9.81 -4.65
CA ARG A 76 -6.83 -10.85 -5.68
C ARG A 76 -8.11 -10.57 -6.47
N ALA A 77 -9.22 -10.33 -5.77
CA ALA A 77 -10.53 -10.11 -6.37
C ALA A 77 -10.65 -8.77 -7.11
N ASP A 78 -10.26 -7.68 -6.47
CA ASP A 78 -10.62 -6.31 -6.86
C ASP A 78 -9.42 -5.46 -7.28
N GLY A 79 -8.19 -6.01 -7.24
CA GLY A 79 -6.99 -5.21 -7.43
C GLY A 79 -6.75 -4.66 -8.84
N ALA A 80 -7.61 -4.99 -9.81
CA ALA A 80 -7.64 -4.37 -11.15
C ALA A 80 -8.48 -3.07 -11.19
N MET A 81 -9.28 -2.78 -10.17
CA MET A 81 -10.06 -1.54 -10.05
C MET A 81 -9.15 -0.29 -10.08
N PRO A 82 -9.67 0.89 -10.44
CA PRO A 82 -8.93 2.15 -10.27
C PRO A 82 -8.40 2.29 -8.83
N VAL A 83 -7.27 2.99 -8.67
CA VAL A 83 -6.49 2.96 -7.42
C VAL A 83 -7.23 3.62 -6.25
N GLU A 84 -8.04 4.65 -6.50
CA GLU A 84 -8.81 5.36 -5.48
C GLU A 84 -9.93 4.47 -4.90
N PRO A 85 -10.84 3.87 -5.72
CA PRO A 85 -11.77 2.85 -5.24
C PRO A 85 -11.10 1.68 -4.51
N LEU A 86 -9.96 1.20 -4.99
CA LEU A 86 -9.24 0.09 -4.36
C LEU A 86 -8.74 0.47 -2.95
N ALA A 87 -8.14 1.66 -2.81
CA ALA A 87 -7.73 2.20 -1.52
C ALA A 87 -8.92 2.35 -0.57
N ASP A 88 -10.07 2.79 -1.09
CA ASP A 88 -11.28 2.94 -0.29
C ASP A 88 -11.84 1.60 0.18
N SER A 89 -11.81 0.55 -0.65
CA SER A 89 -12.21 -0.80 -0.25
C SER A 89 -11.35 -1.34 0.91
N ILE A 90 -10.04 -1.10 0.89
CA ILE A 90 -9.15 -1.45 2.02
C ILE A 90 -9.53 -0.65 3.28
N ARG A 91 -9.80 0.66 3.14
CA ARG A 91 -10.24 1.49 4.28
C ARG A 91 -11.60 1.03 4.82
N VAL A 92 -12.51 0.55 3.98
CA VAL A 92 -13.79 -0.03 4.40
C VAL A 92 -13.59 -1.27 5.27
N LEU A 93 -12.65 -2.17 4.92
CA LEU A 93 -12.34 -3.35 5.74
C LEU A 93 -11.97 -2.96 7.17
N LYS A 94 -11.14 -1.91 7.33
CA LYS A 94 -10.77 -1.37 8.63
C LYS A 94 -11.94 -0.70 9.35
N ARG A 95 -12.70 0.17 8.66
CA ARG A 95 -13.83 0.90 9.27
C ARG A 95 -14.91 -0.02 9.84
N ARG A 96 -15.20 -1.15 9.19
CA ARG A 96 -16.20 -2.13 9.66
C ARG A 96 -15.86 -2.75 11.02
N ARG A 97 -14.60 -2.71 11.42
CA ARG A 97 -14.09 -3.30 12.66
C ARG A 97 -13.88 -2.28 13.78
N ARG A 98 -13.98 -0.98 13.48
CA ARG A 98 -13.79 0.08 14.47
C ARG A 98 -15.06 0.29 15.31
N PRO A 99 -14.99 0.19 16.65
CA PRO A 99 -16.00 0.75 17.54
C PRO A 99 -16.08 2.27 17.33
N GLN A 100 -17.26 2.86 17.58
CA GLN A 100 -17.40 4.31 17.57
C GLN A 100 -16.40 4.94 18.57
N GLY A 101 -15.56 5.86 18.09
CA GLY A 101 -14.62 6.64 18.92
C GLY A 101 -13.20 6.09 19.07
N SER A 102 -12.82 4.96 18.42
CA SER A 102 -11.44 4.46 18.44
C SER A 102 -10.53 5.25 17.48
N ALA A 103 -9.36 5.69 17.97
CA ALA A 103 -8.33 6.40 17.22
C ALA A 103 -7.14 5.48 16.94
N ASP A 104 -7.18 4.78 15.81
CA ASP A 104 -5.97 4.15 15.24
C ASP A 104 -5.61 4.93 13.98
N ASP A 105 -4.36 5.36 13.85
CA ASP A 105 -3.88 6.00 12.63
C ASP A 105 -3.56 4.93 11.58
N THR A 106 -4.40 4.85 10.55
CA THR A 106 -4.19 3.94 9.42
C THR A 106 -3.93 4.75 8.16
N VAL A 107 -2.76 4.56 7.57
CA VAL A 107 -2.43 5.07 6.24
C VAL A 107 -2.39 3.89 5.26
N VAL A 108 -2.95 4.09 4.08
CA VAL A 108 -2.87 3.16 2.96
C VAL A 108 -2.49 3.97 1.72
N MET A 109 -1.45 3.52 1.03
CA MET A 109 -0.98 4.08 -0.24
C MET A 109 -1.02 2.98 -1.29
N VAL A 110 -1.67 3.27 -2.42
CA VAL A 110 -1.79 2.36 -3.56
C VAL A 110 -1.09 2.99 -4.75
N VAL A 111 -0.16 2.25 -5.36
CA VAL A 111 0.61 2.67 -6.52
C VAL A 111 0.42 1.65 -7.62
N ARG A 112 0.00 2.09 -8.81
CA ARG A 112 -0.07 1.24 -10.00
C ARG A 112 1.01 1.64 -11.00
N PHE A 113 1.72 0.66 -11.53
CA PHE A 113 2.82 0.88 -12.47
C PHE A 113 2.35 0.83 -13.92
N GLY A 114 3.03 1.58 -14.79
CA GLY A 114 2.83 1.51 -16.24
C GLY A 114 1.45 1.96 -16.74
N VAL A 115 0.68 2.70 -15.93
CA VAL A 115 -0.56 3.34 -16.37
C VAL A 115 -0.27 4.72 -16.95
N SER A 116 -0.81 5.02 -18.13
CA SER A 116 -0.90 6.39 -18.59
C SER A 116 -1.91 7.12 -17.73
N VAL A 117 -1.47 8.13 -16.98
CA VAL A 117 -2.37 9.01 -16.22
C VAL A 117 -3.20 9.78 -17.24
N VAL A 118 -4.46 9.36 -17.46
CA VAL A 118 -5.42 10.20 -18.16
C VAL A 118 -5.90 11.21 -17.12
N ASP A 119 -5.38 12.42 -17.22
CA ASP A 119 -5.75 13.55 -16.38
C ASP A 119 -7.25 13.82 -16.56
N SER A 120 -8.06 13.38 -15.61
CA SER A 120 -9.49 13.69 -15.57
C SER A 120 -9.74 14.83 -14.59
N ASP A 121 -9.14 16.00 -14.85
CA ASP A 121 -9.58 17.28 -14.26
C ASP A 121 -9.56 18.41 -15.32
N PRO A 122 -10.73 19.01 -15.66
CA PRO A 122 -10.80 20.20 -16.50
C PRO A 122 -10.33 21.50 -15.83
N SER A 123 -9.84 21.47 -14.59
CA SER A 123 -9.41 22.65 -13.82
C SER A 123 -7.94 22.64 -13.38
N GLY A 124 -7.04 22.58 -14.36
CA GLY A 124 -5.81 23.38 -14.40
C GLY A 124 -4.84 23.33 -13.20
N GLY A 125 -3.88 22.40 -13.27
CA GLY A 125 -2.66 22.44 -12.44
C GLY A 125 -1.60 21.45 -12.91
N ARG A 126 -0.93 21.73 -14.04
CA ARG A 126 0.13 20.86 -14.60
C ARG A 126 1.30 20.70 -13.63
N LEU A 127 1.55 19.49 -13.15
CA LEU A 127 2.87 19.06 -12.69
C LEU A 127 3.52 18.19 -13.79
N ARG A 128 4.53 18.75 -14.46
CA ARG A 128 5.46 18.00 -15.29
C ARG A 128 6.56 17.43 -14.40
N ALA A 129 6.69 16.11 -14.36
CA ALA A 129 7.94 15.47 -13.98
C ALA A 129 8.66 15.07 -15.27
N ASP A 130 9.46 15.99 -15.81
CA ASP A 130 10.47 15.64 -16.81
C ASP A 130 11.61 14.92 -16.05
N ILE A 131 11.71 13.60 -16.21
CA ILE A 131 12.89 12.85 -15.78
C ILE A 131 13.84 12.85 -16.97
N ALA A 132 14.89 13.66 -16.88
CA ALA A 132 16.01 13.66 -17.82
C ALA A 132 17.29 13.24 -17.08
N GLY A 133 17.99 12.26 -17.67
CA GLY A 133 19.44 12.05 -17.54
C GLY A 133 19.93 11.31 -16.32
#